data_AF-Q2LDL6-F1
#
_entry.id   AF-Q2LDL6-F1
#
_cell.length_a   1.000
_cell.length_b   1.000
_cell.length_c   1.000
_cell.angle_alpha   90.00
_cell.angle_beta   90.00
_cell.angle_gamma   90.00
#
_symmetry.space_group_name_H-M   'P 1'
#
loop_
_entity.id
_entity.type
_entity.pdbx_description
1 polymer ?
#
loop_
_entity_poly.entity_id
_entity_poly.type
_entity_poly.pdbx_seq_one_letter_code
_entity_poly.pdbx_strand_id
1 'polypeptide(L)' 'LPATKLGSIAIQGAIEKAGIPKEVVKEAYMGNVLQGGEGQAPTRQAV' A
#
# COMPACT_ATOMS: atom_id res chain seq x y z
N LEU A 1 -14.43 -1.50 -5.15
CA LEU A 1 -13.12 -0.83 -4.99
C LEU A 1 -12.11 -1.90 -4.61
N PRO A 2 -11.03 -2.11 -5.37
CA PRO A 2 -10.05 -3.18 -5.08
C PRO A 2 -9.23 -2.87 -3.81
N ALA A 3 -8.80 -3.91 -3.08
CA ALA A 3 -8.08 -3.72 -1.80
C ALA A 3 -6.74 -2.99 -1.99
N THR A 4 -6.08 -3.18 -3.12
CA THR A 4 -4.84 -2.47 -3.49
C THR A 4 -5.02 -0.97 -3.51
N LYS A 5 -6.15 -0.48 -4.04
CA LYS A 5 -6.46 0.96 -4.09
C LYS A 5 -6.77 1.55 -2.72
N LEU A 6 -7.40 0.79 -1.83
CA LEU A 6 -7.57 1.17 -0.43
C LEU A 6 -6.21 1.23 0.29
N GLY A 7 -5.33 0.25 0.03
CA GLY A 7 -3.96 0.23 0.51
C GLY A 7 -3.18 1.48 0.10
N SER A 8 -3.26 1.91 -1.16
CA SER A 8 -2.59 3.13 -1.63
C SER A 8 -3.03 4.38 -0.91
N ILE A 9 -4.34 4.54 -0.71
CA ILE A 9 -4.89 5.71 -0.01
C ILE A 9 -4.39 5.73 1.43
N ALA A 10 -4.39 4.58 2.11
CA ALA A 10 -3.92 4.46 3.47
C ALA A 10 -2.41 4.75 3.59
N ILE A 11 -1.58 4.17 2.70
CA ILE A 11 -0.12 4.36 2.69
C ILE A 11 0.21 5.83 2.42
N GLN A 12 -0.44 6.45 1.41
CA GLN A 12 -0.23 7.84 1.09
C GLN A 12 -0.61 8.76 2.27
N GLY A 13 -1.78 8.55 2.88
CA GLY A 13 -2.19 9.33 4.04
C GLY A 13 -1.29 9.15 5.26
N ALA A 14 -0.73 7.95 5.46
CA ALA A 14 0.24 7.70 6.53
C ALA A 14 1.56 8.47 6.29
N ILE A 15 2.07 8.49 5.06
CA ILE A 15 3.29 9.22 4.70
C ILE A 15 3.07 10.73 4.83
N GLU A 16 1.94 11.25 4.35
CA GLU A 16 1.58 12.66 4.46
C GLU A 16 1.46 13.10 5.94
N LYS A 17 0.83 12.28 6.79
CA LYS A 17 0.76 12.55 8.24
C LYS A 17 2.11 12.47 8.94
N ALA A 18 2.99 11.58 8.49
CA ALA A 18 4.34 11.45 9.03
C ALA A 18 5.25 12.61 8.60
N GLY A 19 4.89 13.37 7.55
CA GLY A 19 5.67 14.50 7.06
C GLY A 19 7.02 14.10 6.47
N ILE A 20 7.16 12.84 6.05
CA ILE A 20 8.40 12.30 5.49
C ILE A 20 8.31 12.18 3.96
N PRO A 21 9.43 12.32 3.24
CA PRO A 21 9.49 12.03 1.81
C PRO A 21 9.11 10.56 1.54
N LYS A 22 8.40 10.24 0.45
CA LYS A 22 8.03 8.84 0.14
C LYS A 22 9.27 7.96 -0.04
N GLU A 23 10.38 8.55 -0.47
CA GLU A 23 11.64 7.89 -0.80
C GLU A 23 12.37 7.33 0.43
N VAL A 24 12.03 7.80 1.64
CA VAL A 24 12.59 7.23 2.88
C VAL A 24 11.90 5.92 3.29
N VAL A 25 10.75 5.59 2.70
CA VAL A 25 10.08 4.30 2.91
C VAL A 25 10.80 3.24 2.09
N LYS A 26 11.61 2.42 2.77
CA LYS A 26 12.48 1.43 2.10
C LYS A 26 11.77 0.14 1.75
N GLU A 27 10.77 -0.24 2.53
CA GLU A 27 10.06 -1.50 2.37
C GLU A 27 8.64 -1.38 2.94
N ALA A 28 7.69 -2.11 2.37
CA ALA A 28 6.30 -2.10 2.79
C ALA A 28 5.79 -3.53 2.90
N TYR A 29 5.20 -3.85 4.05
CA TYR A 29 4.50 -5.10 4.29
C TYR A 29 3.02 -4.80 4.52
N MET A 30 2.14 -5.49 3.79
CA MET A 30 0.70 -5.29 3.92
C MET A 30 0.02 -6.65 4.06
N GLY A 31 -0.72 -6.81 5.16
CA GLY A 31 -1.53 -8.01 5.39
C GLY A 31 -2.73 -8.04 4.44
N ASN A 32 -2.88 -9.14 3.72
CA ASN A 32 -4.05 -9.38 2.89
C ASN A 32 -4.40 -10.88 2.88
N VAL A 33 -5.58 -11.21 3.41
CA VAL A 33 -6.03 -12.58 3.66
C VAL A 33 -6.65 -13.22 2.40
N LEU A 34 -7.30 -12.43 1.53
CA LEU A 34 -8.04 -12.93 0.36
C LEU A 34 -7.53 -12.29 -0.93
N GLN A 35 -6.40 -12.78 -1.44
CA GLN A 35 -5.70 -12.20 -2.60
C GLN A 35 -6.23 -12.67 -3.97
N GLY A 36 -7.27 -13.51 -3.99
CA GLY A 36 -7.80 -14.10 -5.23
C GLY A 36 -8.36 -13.03 -6.18
N GLY A 37 -7.79 -12.93 -7.38
CA GLY A 37 -8.26 -12.01 -8.43
C GLY A 37 -7.71 -10.57 -8.34
N GLU A 38 -6.80 -10.30 -7.40
CA GLU A 38 -6.22 -8.94 -7.22
C GLU A 38 -4.96 -8.69 -8.06
N GLY A 39 -4.52 -9.69 -8.84
CA GLY A 39 -3.32 -9.62 -9.65
C GLY A 39 -2.04 -9.90 -8.87
N GLN A 40 -0.89 -9.69 -9.52
CA GLN A 40 0.42 -10.03 -8.95
C GLN A 40 0.82 -9.03 -7.86
N ALA A 41 1.41 -9.53 -6.76
CA ALA A 41 1.99 -8.74 -5.68
C ALA A 41 1.10 -7.57 -5.20
N PRO A 42 -0.05 -7.83 -4.55
CA PRO A 42 -1.01 -6.82 -4.13
C PRO A 42 -0.39 -5.68 -3.30
N THR A 43 0.60 -6.00 -2.47
CA THR A 43 1.34 -5.00 -1.69
C THR A 43 2.05 -3.99 -2.58
N ARG A 44 2.72 -4.44 -3.65
CA ARG A 44 3.48 -3.58 -4.57
C ARG A 44 2.58 -2.75 -5.48
N GLN A 45 1.34 -3.18 -5.69
CA GLN A 45 0.33 -2.37 -6.37
C GLN A 45 -0.19 -1.22 -5.50
N ALA A 46 -0.05 -1.32 -4.19
CA ALA A 46 -0.56 -0.31 -3.27
C ALA A 46 0.47 0.77 -2.91
N VAL A 47 1.76 0.48 -2.93
CA VAL A 47 2.83 1.49 -2.70
C VAL A 47 3.00 2.36 -3.94
#